data_AF-A0A428WM22-F1
#
_entry.id   AF-A0A428WM22-F1
#
_cell.length_a   1.000
_cell.length_b   1.000
_cell.length_c   1.000
_cell.angle_alpha   90.00
_cell.angle_beta   90.00
_cell.angle_gamma   90.00
#
_symmetry.space_group_name_H-M   'P 1'
#
loop_
_entity.id
_entity.type
_entity.pdbx_description
1 polymer ?
#
loop_
_entity_poly.entity_id
_entity_poly.type
_entity_poly.pdbx_seq_one_letter_code
_entity_poly.pdbx_strand_id
1 'polypeptide(L)'
;MRVGQVWHGSSDDDWRTIVQFDVTKLKDATIKRAAVLVNVRHSANCSPSPFQLWRTNRVEKSASVTWNSTKGKWWKSLGQVNATANKSACPKGNDEVRFAQTAVRDAFQDATASSTITLAFRAKSESDEFQWKKLVPDSAYLDIFYNHTPGKPTGLAFSPCYAACGSGTAVTSTKRPTLRMKAADPNAGKLMYVYEVYTGNKATLVATSAKTMTGIASNSPRSWQLKSDLKDGSYAWRGKACDGYLCGAYSDWFGFKVDTANPNKPKVSSDKYPVDGWNGGPKVPGVFTFSPGDSADGVKTYTYSLNGAEETSVTPLSTGVVQRTIEPTRDLVNTLTVKAIDTAGNLSGVTDYLFKVRPVGEAWYWSLDEGTGTTAASAPDNNRPVTASGTGTVWSVAGKGGDSAMTFSGSGELTTSAPVFDTRSAAGFTVAAWVRLPGPPTTDDGSDPGTDPQPEPDPGTGDDPDEEQTPPDDEQSEEPSPLPAVARVAVSQDGTNTSMFKLGYRTDLNIDTDSANDPAWCFTIAATDTVGAATTDACTTSHVEAGAWVHLVGIVNPFSKQIQLYVNGTPATDGVLAETPGTATWEATGKFAIGRGWTSALSDQWVGEIDEVHVTPRVWSEQDIFEKSQAEQIPEA
;
A
#
# COMPACT_ATOMS: atom_id res chain seq x y z
N MET A 1 23.29 -34.57 -68.49
CA MET A 1 24.61 -34.03 -68.08
C MET A 1 25.69 -35.07 -68.38
N ARG A 2 26.90 -34.66 -68.76
CA ARG A 2 28.02 -35.54 -69.16
C ARG A 2 29.35 -34.99 -68.62
N VAL A 3 30.33 -35.87 -68.43
CA VAL A 3 31.70 -35.49 -68.03
C VAL A 3 32.74 -36.39 -68.73
N GLY A 4 33.87 -35.80 -69.13
CA GLY A 4 34.96 -36.45 -69.87
C GLY A 4 34.66 -36.63 -71.36
N GLN A 5 35.62 -37.21 -72.10
CA GLN A 5 35.48 -37.60 -73.50
C GLN A 5 34.44 -38.71 -73.66
N VAL A 6 33.46 -38.55 -74.56
CA VAL A 6 32.42 -39.57 -74.79
C VAL A 6 33.02 -40.92 -75.21
N TRP A 7 32.51 -42.00 -74.61
CA TRP A 7 32.84 -43.39 -74.98
C TRP A 7 32.60 -43.65 -76.46
N HIS A 8 33.64 -44.06 -77.22
CA HIS A 8 33.62 -44.19 -78.68
C HIS A 8 33.23 -42.90 -79.43
N GLY A 9 33.44 -41.73 -78.83
CA GLY A 9 33.28 -40.42 -79.48
C GLY A 9 34.50 -40.00 -80.29
N SER A 10 34.40 -38.86 -80.99
CA SER A 10 35.59 -38.21 -81.57
C SER A 10 36.49 -37.63 -80.47
N SER A 11 37.74 -37.31 -80.80
CA SER A 11 38.69 -36.68 -79.87
C SER A 11 38.26 -35.31 -79.34
N ASP A 12 37.23 -34.71 -79.95
CA ASP A 12 36.73 -33.37 -79.61
C ASP A 12 35.39 -33.41 -78.83
N ASP A 13 34.87 -34.60 -78.48
CA ASP A 13 33.59 -34.77 -77.78
C ASP A 13 33.76 -34.81 -76.24
N ASP A 14 34.41 -33.77 -75.71
CA ASP A 14 34.67 -33.59 -74.28
C ASP A 14 33.56 -32.81 -73.56
N TRP A 15 33.14 -33.32 -72.39
CA TRP A 15 32.07 -32.70 -71.60
C TRP A 15 32.53 -32.32 -70.20
N ARG A 16 31.99 -31.18 -69.71
CA ARG A 16 32.02 -30.77 -68.31
C ARG A 16 30.60 -30.45 -67.88
N THR A 17 30.26 -30.76 -66.64
CA THR A 17 28.97 -30.37 -66.07
C THR A 17 29.22 -29.37 -64.95
N ILE A 18 28.64 -28.18 -65.07
CA ILE A 18 28.70 -27.12 -64.05
C ILE A 18 27.31 -26.91 -63.48
N VAL A 19 27.21 -26.84 -62.16
CA VAL A 19 25.96 -26.63 -61.42
C VAL A 19 26.14 -25.48 -60.44
N GLN A 20 25.11 -24.65 -60.29
CA GLN A 20 25.08 -23.56 -59.32
C GLN A 20 23.95 -23.83 -58.33
N PHE A 21 24.26 -23.74 -57.04
CA PHE A 21 23.30 -23.91 -55.96
C PHE A 21 23.05 -22.58 -55.26
N ASP A 22 21.79 -22.33 -54.91
CA ASP A 22 21.41 -21.31 -53.94
C ASP A 22 21.81 -21.78 -52.54
N VAL A 23 22.62 -20.96 -51.86
CA VAL A 23 23.08 -21.20 -50.49
C VAL A 23 22.71 -20.06 -49.55
N THR A 24 21.71 -19.24 -49.91
CA THR A 24 21.22 -18.12 -49.08
C THR A 24 20.85 -18.54 -47.67
N LYS A 25 20.33 -19.77 -47.51
CA LYS A 25 20.00 -20.38 -46.20
C LYS A 25 21.21 -20.71 -45.33
N LEU A 26 22.43 -20.68 -45.87
CA LEU A 26 23.65 -20.94 -45.12
C LEU A 26 24.32 -19.65 -44.66
N LYS A 27 23.70 -18.48 -44.91
CA LYS A 27 24.30 -17.19 -44.62
C LYS A 27 24.67 -17.09 -43.14
N ASP A 28 25.94 -16.79 -42.84
CA ASP A 28 26.49 -16.70 -41.48
C ASP A 28 26.39 -18.00 -40.64
N ALA A 29 26.13 -19.14 -41.27
CA ALA A 29 26.11 -20.43 -40.60
C ALA A 29 27.52 -20.99 -40.33
N THR A 30 27.62 -21.84 -39.30
CA THR A 30 28.75 -22.75 -39.11
C THR A 30 28.45 -24.08 -39.77
N ILE A 31 29.25 -24.48 -40.76
CA ILE A 31 29.10 -25.74 -41.48
C ILE A 31 29.79 -26.85 -40.70
N LYS A 32 29.01 -27.84 -40.26
CA LYS A 32 29.51 -29.00 -39.48
C LYS A 32 29.91 -30.16 -40.38
N ARG A 33 29.09 -30.46 -41.39
CA ARG A 33 29.40 -31.39 -42.49
C ARG A 33 28.73 -30.93 -43.77
N ALA A 34 29.33 -31.20 -44.91
CA ALA A 34 28.74 -30.94 -46.21
C ALA A 34 29.06 -32.10 -47.16
N ALA A 35 28.08 -32.47 -47.97
CA ALA A 35 28.26 -33.39 -49.08
C ALA A 35 27.51 -32.91 -50.31
N VAL A 36 28.08 -33.21 -51.47
CA VAL A 36 27.45 -33.04 -52.78
C VAL A 36 27.20 -34.42 -53.35
N LEU A 37 25.97 -34.70 -53.72
CA LEU A 37 25.56 -35.99 -54.26
C LEU A 37 25.07 -35.81 -55.69
N VAL A 38 25.29 -36.82 -56.53
CA VAL A 38 24.80 -36.86 -57.92
C VAL A 38 24.65 -38.30 -58.40
N ASN A 39 23.66 -38.57 -59.25
CA ASN A 39 23.44 -39.90 -59.81
C ASN A 39 24.17 -40.09 -61.15
N VAL A 40 25.05 -41.07 -61.19
CA VAL A 40 25.68 -41.55 -62.42
C VAL A 40 24.76 -42.57 -63.08
N ARG A 41 24.30 -42.27 -64.30
CA ARG A 41 23.44 -43.15 -65.10
C ARG A 41 24.24 -44.16 -65.91
N HIS A 42 25.42 -43.75 -66.38
CA HIS A 42 26.26 -44.58 -67.25
C HIS A 42 27.76 -44.25 -67.09
N SER A 43 28.62 -45.27 -67.19
CA SER A 43 30.08 -45.22 -67.26
C SER A 43 30.58 -46.03 -68.45
N ALA A 44 31.74 -45.65 -68.97
CA ALA A 44 32.37 -46.28 -70.13
C ALA A 44 32.61 -47.79 -69.96
N ASN A 45 33.14 -48.22 -68.81
CA ASN A 45 33.40 -49.63 -68.51
C ASN A 45 32.79 -50.06 -67.17
N CYS A 46 33.02 -51.33 -66.83
CA CYS A 46 32.50 -51.98 -65.63
C CYS A 46 33.26 -51.65 -64.36
N SER A 47 34.55 -51.31 -64.48
CA SER A 47 35.39 -50.98 -63.34
C SER A 47 35.08 -49.55 -62.85
N PRO A 48 34.96 -49.32 -61.53
CA PRO A 48 34.86 -47.96 -60.99
C PRO A 48 36.03 -47.10 -61.46
N SER A 49 35.75 -45.94 -62.05
CA SER A 49 36.80 -44.99 -62.48
C SER A 49 36.63 -43.61 -61.81
N PRO A 50 37.73 -42.83 -61.69
CA PRO A 50 37.72 -41.59 -60.93
C PRO A 50 36.76 -40.54 -61.47
N PHE A 51 36.11 -39.83 -60.55
CA PHE A 51 35.18 -38.77 -60.82
C PHE A 51 35.39 -37.64 -59.80
N GLN A 52 35.61 -36.42 -60.28
CA GLN A 52 36.08 -35.31 -59.46
C GLN A 52 35.02 -34.22 -59.31
N LEU A 53 35.05 -33.57 -58.15
CA LEU A 53 34.28 -32.37 -57.83
C LEU A 53 35.22 -31.17 -57.67
N TRP A 54 34.82 -30.06 -58.28
CA TRP A 54 35.58 -28.81 -58.28
C TRP A 54 34.67 -27.65 -57.89
N ARG A 55 35.21 -26.63 -57.21
CA ARG A 55 34.57 -25.32 -57.04
C ARG A 55 35.01 -24.41 -58.18
N THR A 56 34.10 -23.64 -58.75
CA THR A 56 34.36 -22.75 -59.89
C THR A 56 33.82 -21.35 -59.65
N ASN A 57 34.16 -20.41 -60.53
CA ASN A 57 33.52 -19.10 -60.54
C ASN A 57 32.02 -19.22 -60.83
N ARG A 58 31.27 -18.18 -60.42
CA ARG A 58 29.85 -18.04 -60.71
C ARG A 58 29.59 -18.10 -62.21
N VAL A 59 28.61 -18.91 -62.62
CA VAL A 59 28.08 -18.90 -63.99
C VAL A 59 26.84 -18.00 -64.02
N GLU A 60 26.72 -17.19 -65.06
CA GLU A 60 25.62 -16.24 -65.25
C GLU A 60 25.04 -16.37 -66.65
N LYS A 61 23.73 -16.12 -66.83
CA LYS A 61 23.09 -16.18 -68.16
C LYS A 61 23.64 -15.13 -69.13
N SER A 62 24.12 -14.00 -68.60
CA SER A 62 24.69 -12.88 -69.33
C SER A 62 26.09 -13.16 -69.91
N ALA A 63 26.76 -14.24 -69.49
CA ALA A 63 28.11 -14.58 -69.92
C ALA A 63 28.18 -16.02 -70.42
N SER A 64 28.50 -16.20 -71.71
CA SER A 64 28.65 -17.53 -72.31
C SER A 64 29.82 -18.30 -71.69
N VAL A 65 29.55 -19.51 -71.17
CA VAL A 65 30.59 -20.44 -70.73
C VAL A 65 31.08 -21.24 -71.94
N THR A 66 32.36 -21.12 -72.26
CA THR A 66 33.02 -21.83 -73.37
C THR A 66 34.08 -22.80 -72.84
N TRP A 67 34.54 -23.72 -73.69
CA TRP A 67 35.66 -24.60 -73.35
C TRP A 67 36.88 -23.79 -72.89
N ASN A 68 37.23 -22.74 -73.62
CA ASN A 68 38.36 -21.86 -73.30
C ASN A 68 38.14 -21.04 -72.02
N SER A 69 36.91 -20.58 -71.74
CA SER A 69 36.62 -19.85 -70.49
C SER A 69 36.72 -20.74 -69.24
N THR A 70 36.81 -22.06 -69.42
CA THR A 70 37.02 -23.05 -68.34
C THR A 70 38.42 -23.68 -68.38
N LYS A 71 39.31 -23.23 -69.26
CA LYS A 71 40.61 -23.88 -69.58
C LYS A 71 41.75 -23.53 -68.62
N GLY A 72 41.60 -22.58 -67.69
CA GLY A 72 42.69 -22.26 -66.75
C GLY A 72 42.35 -21.34 -65.57
N LYS A 73 42.83 -21.77 -64.39
CA LYS A 73 43.18 -20.97 -63.19
C LYS A 73 42.11 -20.45 -62.21
N TRP A 74 40.94 -21.07 -62.07
CA TRP A 74 40.01 -20.68 -60.97
C TRP A 74 39.26 -21.85 -60.33
N TRP A 75 39.62 -23.08 -60.70
CA TRP A 75 38.92 -24.27 -60.24
C TRP A 75 39.70 -24.91 -59.11
N LYS A 76 39.11 -24.94 -57.92
CA LYS A 76 39.69 -25.59 -56.74
C LYS A 76 39.13 -27.00 -56.64
N SER A 77 39.99 -28.01 -56.72
CA SER A 77 39.57 -29.40 -56.52
C SER A 77 39.04 -29.56 -55.09
N LEU A 78 37.82 -30.10 -54.95
CA LEU A 78 37.19 -30.38 -53.66
C LEU A 78 37.35 -31.85 -53.27
N GLY A 79 37.63 -32.72 -54.24
CA GLY A 79 37.83 -34.14 -53.99
C GLY A 79 37.48 -35.00 -55.18
N GLN A 80 37.62 -36.31 -54.98
CA GLN A 80 37.27 -37.31 -55.98
C GLN A 80 36.68 -38.55 -55.32
N VAL A 81 35.87 -39.27 -56.07
CA VAL A 81 35.29 -40.57 -55.74
C VAL A 81 35.44 -41.48 -56.96
N ASN A 82 35.21 -42.77 -56.82
CA ASN A 82 35.08 -43.68 -57.96
C ASN A 82 33.60 -43.96 -58.21
N ALA A 83 33.21 -44.03 -59.49
CA ALA A 83 31.83 -44.27 -59.89
C ALA A 83 31.76 -45.31 -61.01
N THR A 84 30.73 -46.15 -61.01
CA THR A 84 30.43 -47.06 -62.12
C THR A 84 28.93 -47.31 -62.22
N ALA A 85 28.39 -47.22 -63.43
CA ALA A 85 27.00 -47.55 -63.74
C ALA A 85 26.95 -48.04 -65.20
N ASN A 86 26.58 -49.29 -65.47
CA ASN A 86 26.50 -49.77 -66.83
C ASN A 86 25.37 -50.80 -66.97
N LYS A 87 24.26 -50.41 -67.59
CA LYS A 87 23.07 -51.27 -67.68
C LYS A 87 23.17 -52.33 -68.79
N SER A 88 24.20 -52.25 -69.64
CA SER A 88 24.34 -53.10 -70.81
C SER A 88 25.47 -54.11 -70.65
N ALA A 89 26.71 -53.66 -70.47
CA ALA A 89 27.89 -54.54 -70.45
C ALA A 89 28.07 -55.30 -69.12
N CYS A 90 27.59 -54.73 -68.01
CA CYS A 90 27.72 -55.30 -66.66
C CYS A 90 26.63 -54.73 -65.76
N PRO A 91 25.41 -55.31 -65.83
CA PRO A 91 24.18 -54.73 -65.31
C PRO A 91 24.30 -54.13 -63.91
N LYS A 92 24.57 -52.84 -63.84
CA LYS A 92 24.57 -52.02 -62.63
C LYS A 92 23.61 -50.85 -62.83
N GLY A 93 22.78 -50.61 -61.81
CA GLY A 93 21.85 -49.49 -61.75
C GLY A 93 22.55 -48.14 -61.75
N ASN A 94 21.78 -47.07 -61.51
CA ASN A 94 22.39 -45.77 -61.29
C ASN A 94 23.25 -45.83 -60.01
N ASP A 95 24.38 -45.13 -60.03
CA ASP A 95 25.33 -45.06 -58.91
C ASP A 95 25.24 -43.65 -58.31
N GLU A 96 24.66 -43.53 -57.12
CA GLU A 96 24.68 -42.26 -56.39
C GLU A 96 26.05 -42.11 -55.73
N VAL A 97 26.79 -41.10 -56.15
CA VAL A 97 28.10 -40.82 -55.58
C VAL A 97 28.02 -39.66 -54.61
N ARG A 98 28.81 -39.72 -53.54
CA ARG A 98 28.83 -38.75 -52.45
C ARG A 98 30.22 -38.15 -52.26
N PHE A 99 30.36 -36.86 -52.55
CA PHE A 99 31.57 -36.09 -52.28
C PHE A 99 31.47 -35.44 -50.90
N ALA A 100 32.18 -35.97 -49.90
CA ALA A 100 32.11 -35.52 -48.50
C ALA A 100 33.49 -35.22 -47.88
N GLN A 101 34.49 -34.92 -48.72
CA GLN A 101 35.84 -34.59 -48.28
C GLN A 101 35.85 -33.26 -47.50
N THR A 102 36.86 -33.06 -46.65
CA THR A 102 37.06 -31.83 -45.85
C THR A 102 37.00 -30.56 -46.70
N ALA A 103 37.60 -30.58 -47.90
CA ALA A 103 37.57 -29.43 -48.81
C ALA A 103 36.16 -29.08 -49.31
N VAL A 104 35.22 -30.04 -49.36
CA VAL A 104 33.80 -29.78 -49.65
C VAL A 104 33.17 -28.97 -48.51
N ARG A 105 33.36 -29.40 -47.25
CA ARG A 105 32.92 -28.63 -46.07
C ARG A 105 33.49 -27.22 -46.07
N ASP A 106 34.79 -27.08 -46.31
CA ASP A 106 35.45 -25.77 -46.32
C ASP A 106 34.92 -24.86 -47.43
N ALA A 107 34.66 -25.42 -48.62
CA ALA A 107 34.04 -24.67 -49.71
C ALA A 107 32.65 -24.15 -49.36
N PHE A 108 31.84 -24.93 -48.63
CA PHE A 108 30.54 -24.47 -48.12
C PHE A 108 30.68 -23.50 -46.95
N GLN A 109 31.69 -23.65 -46.10
CA GLN A 109 31.97 -22.69 -45.03
C GLN A 109 32.37 -21.32 -45.57
N ASP A 110 33.16 -21.27 -46.64
CA ASP A 110 33.46 -20.02 -47.35
C ASP A 110 32.21 -19.43 -48.01
N ALA A 111 31.33 -20.30 -48.52
CA ALA A 111 30.13 -19.89 -49.24
C ALA A 111 29.02 -19.32 -48.35
N THR A 112 29.15 -19.40 -47.01
CA THR A 112 28.21 -18.75 -46.07
C THR A 112 28.26 -17.22 -46.15
N ALA A 113 29.30 -16.65 -46.75
CA ALA A 113 29.38 -15.22 -47.08
C ALA A 113 28.77 -14.87 -48.46
N SER A 114 28.16 -15.84 -49.15
CA SER A 114 27.63 -15.70 -50.51
C SER A 114 26.19 -16.18 -50.63
N SER A 115 25.49 -15.83 -51.71
CA SER A 115 24.13 -16.35 -52.00
C SER A 115 24.14 -17.59 -52.88
N THR A 116 25.25 -17.87 -53.56
CA THR A 116 25.40 -19.03 -54.45
C THR A 116 26.77 -19.66 -54.32
N ILE A 117 26.85 -20.95 -54.63
CA ILE A 117 28.11 -21.66 -54.88
C ILE A 117 28.02 -22.36 -56.23
N THR A 118 29.09 -22.28 -57.03
CA THR A 118 29.16 -22.96 -58.33
C THR A 118 30.19 -24.08 -58.27
N LEU A 119 29.77 -25.26 -58.69
CA LEU A 119 30.53 -26.50 -58.66
C LEU A 119 30.61 -27.11 -60.06
N ALA A 120 31.67 -27.87 -60.32
CA ALA A 120 31.84 -28.61 -61.56
C ALA A 120 32.17 -30.07 -61.29
N PHE A 121 31.53 -30.94 -62.07
CA PHE A 121 31.81 -32.35 -62.16
C PHE A 121 32.74 -32.59 -63.36
N ARG A 122 33.83 -33.34 -63.14
CA ARG A 122 34.88 -33.55 -64.15
C ARG A 122 35.47 -34.95 -64.07
N ALA A 123 35.85 -35.51 -65.22
CA ALA A 123 36.74 -36.67 -65.24
C ALA A 123 38.13 -36.26 -64.72
N LYS A 124 38.90 -37.18 -64.12
CA LYS A 124 40.27 -36.87 -63.66
C LYS A 124 41.20 -36.63 -64.85
N SER A 125 41.05 -37.41 -65.90
CA SER A 125 41.62 -37.19 -67.22
C SER A 125 40.50 -37.05 -68.23
N GLU A 126 40.46 -35.93 -68.94
CA GLU A 126 39.42 -35.70 -69.96
C GLU A 126 39.76 -36.41 -71.28
N SER A 127 41.04 -36.68 -71.55
CA SER A 127 41.50 -37.47 -72.70
C SER A 127 41.46 -38.99 -72.50
N ASP A 128 40.84 -39.46 -71.41
CA ASP A 128 40.70 -40.88 -71.09
C ASP A 128 39.21 -41.27 -71.17
N GLU A 129 38.81 -41.88 -72.29
CA GLU A 129 37.42 -42.26 -72.53
C GLU A 129 36.86 -43.23 -71.47
N PHE A 130 37.72 -43.98 -70.76
CA PHE A 130 37.28 -44.87 -69.67
C PHE A 130 36.80 -44.11 -68.42
N GLN A 131 37.10 -42.81 -68.34
CA GLN A 131 36.66 -41.95 -67.24
C GLN A 131 35.36 -41.20 -67.55
N TRP A 132 34.82 -41.35 -68.76
CA TRP A 132 33.54 -40.77 -69.13
C TRP A 132 32.40 -41.20 -68.22
N LYS A 133 31.49 -40.26 -67.92
CA LYS A 133 30.22 -40.55 -67.23
C LYS A 133 29.06 -39.77 -67.83
N LYS A 134 27.89 -40.41 -67.89
CA LYS A 134 26.59 -39.77 -68.09
C LYS A 134 25.90 -39.61 -66.74
N LEU A 135 25.58 -38.38 -66.37
CA LEU A 135 24.87 -38.06 -65.12
C LEU A 135 23.38 -37.88 -65.39
N VAL A 136 22.54 -38.31 -64.45
CA VAL A 136 21.10 -38.05 -64.49
C VAL A 136 20.87 -36.53 -64.34
N PRO A 137 20.20 -35.86 -65.29
CA PRO A 137 19.80 -34.45 -65.13
C PRO A 137 19.06 -34.21 -63.80
N ASP A 138 19.27 -33.05 -63.18
CA ASP A 138 18.61 -32.62 -61.94
C ASP A 138 18.79 -33.53 -60.71
N SER A 139 19.68 -34.52 -60.80
CA SER A 139 19.97 -35.44 -59.68
C SER A 139 21.03 -34.93 -58.70
N ALA A 140 21.62 -33.76 -58.95
CA ALA A 140 22.63 -33.19 -58.09
C ALA A 140 21.99 -32.44 -56.92
N TYR A 141 22.33 -32.79 -55.68
CA TYR A 141 21.79 -32.15 -54.50
C TYR A 141 22.81 -32.03 -53.37
N LEU A 142 22.46 -31.22 -52.36
CA LEU A 142 23.30 -30.89 -51.22
C LEU A 142 22.77 -31.59 -49.95
N ASP A 143 23.65 -32.25 -49.21
CA ASP A 143 23.37 -32.74 -47.85
C ASP A 143 24.33 -32.03 -46.88
N ILE A 144 23.84 -30.96 -46.27
CA ILE A 144 24.62 -30.06 -45.42
C ILE A 144 23.99 -29.99 -44.04
N PHE A 145 24.83 -30.20 -43.03
CA PHE A 145 24.48 -29.98 -41.63
C PHE A 145 25.19 -28.72 -41.15
N TYR A 146 24.39 -27.75 -40.72
CA TYR A 146 24.86 -26.41 -40.35
C TYR A 146 24.04 -25.86 -39.19
N ASN A 147 24.58 -24.84 -38.54
CA ASN A 147 23.92 -24.14 -37.45
C ASN A 147 24.20 -22.64 -37.53
N HIS A 148 23.18 -21.81 -37.37
CA HIS A 148 23.29 -20.38 -37.19
C HIS A 148 23.41 -20.09 -35.70
N THR A 149 24.11 -19.01 -35.37
CA THR A 149 24.14 -18.56 -33.98
C THR A 149 22.79 -17.90 -33.65
N PRO A 150 22.17 -18.18 -32.49
CA PRO A 150 20.96 -17.49 -32.07
C PRO A 150 21.16 -15.97 -32.06
N GLY A 151 20.11 -15.24 -32.45
CA GLY A 151 20.12 -13.79 -32.46
C GLY A 151 20.23 -13.17 -31.06
N LYS A 152 20.71 -11.92 -31.01
CA LYS A 152 20.73 -11.10 -29.79
C LYS A 152 19.31 -10.99 -29.20
N PRO A 153 19.12 -11.21 -27.88
CA PRO A 153 17.80 -11.05 -27.28
C PRO A 153 17.29 -9.61 -27.35
N THR A 154 15.98 -9.47 -27.51
CA THR A 154 15.22 -8.21 -27.61
C THR A 154 13.97 -8.28 -26.73
N GLY A 155 13.21 -7.18 -26.67
CA GLY A 155 11.97 -7.11 -25.88
C GLY A 155 12.22 -7.29 -24.39
N LEU A 156 13.29 -6.67 -23.88
CA LEU A 156 13.65 -6.72 -22.46
C LEU A 156 12.54 -6.04 -21.65
N ALA A 157 12.04 -6.74 -20.65
CA ALA A 157 10.98 -6.26 -19.77
C ALA A 157 11.23 -6.70 -18.33
N PHE A 158 10.60 -5.99 -17.40
CA PHE A 158 10.83 -6.08 -15.98
C PHE A 158 9.49 -5.97 -15.23
N SER A 159 9.27 -6.81 -14.21
CA SER A 159 8.02 -6.81 -13.43
C SER A 159 8.21 -7.23 -11.96
N PRO A 160 7.45 -6.63 -11.01
CA PRO A 160 6.64 -5.41 -11.18
C PRO A 160 7.53 -4.20 -11.45
N CYS A 161 7.01 -3.24 -12.21
CA CYS A 161 7.73 -2.03 -12.57
C CYS A 161 6.84 -0.81 -12.35
N TYR A 162 7.34 0.16 -11.59
CA TYR A 162 6.57 1.32 -11.14
C TYR A 162 7.00 2.63 -11.82
N ALA A 163 8.19 2.65 -12.43
CA ALA A 163 8.69 3.77 -13.23
C ALA A 163 9.68 3.26 -14.30
N ALA A 164 9.79 3.99 -15.42
CA ALA A 164 10.79 3.77 -16.47
C ALA A 164 10.82 2.34 -17.08
N CYS A 165 9.65 1.73 -17.27
CA CYS A 165 9.52 0.30 -17.60
C CYS A 165 9.92 -0.12 -19.02
N GLY A 166 10.04 0.83 -19.95
CA GLY A 166 10.47 0.59 -21.33
C GLY A 166 11.75 1.31 -21.75
N SER A 167 12.16 2.32 -20.98
CA SER A 167 13.39 3.10 -21.22
C SER A 167 13.79 3.83 -19.94
N GLY A 168 15.09 4.02 -19.71
CA GLY A 168 15.63 4.56 -18.46
C GLY A 168 15.95 3.46 -17.44
N THR A 169 16.05 3.85 -16.17
CA THR A 169 16.32 2.92 -15.05
C THR A 169 15.00 2.56 -14.40
N ALA A 170 14.51 1.34 -14.63
CA ALA A 170 13.25 0.88 -14.06
C ALA A 170 13.29 0.85 -12.53
N VAL A 171 12.15 1.03 -11.85
CA VAL A 171 12.10 1.01 -10.37
C VAL A 171 11.12 -0.05 -9.87
N THR A 172 11.50 -0.74 -8.79
CA THR A 172 10.70 -1.79 -8.16
C THR A 172 10.83 -1.86 -6.65
N SER A 173 9.75 -2.25 -6.00
CA SER A 173 9.69 -2.57 -4.57
C SER A 173 9.91 -4.05 -4.24
N THR A 174 10.12 -4.91 -5.24
CA THR A 174 10.45 -6.32 -4.97
C THR A 174 11.95 -6.58 -4.97
N LYS A 175 12.41 -7.35 -3.99
CA LYS A 175 13.78 -7.88 -3.93
C LYS A 175 14.04 -8.99 -4.97
N ARG A 176 12.98 -9.55 -5.57
CA ARG A 176 13.04 -10.67 -6.52
C ARG A 176 12.23 -10.40 -7.79
N PRO A 177 12.62 -9.40 -8.59
CA PRO A 177 11.90 -9.06 -9.80
C PRO A 177 11.92 -10.20 -10.83
N THR A 178 10.95 -10.15 -11.73
CA THR A 178 10.86 -11.05 -12.88
C THR A 178 11.38 -10.34 -14.12
N LEU A 179 12.43 -10.90 -14.71
CA LEU A 179 13.05 -10.43 -15.94
C LEU A 179 12.49 -11.19 -17.13
N ARG A 180 12.32 -10.54 -18.27
CA ARG A 180 11.78 -11.16 -19.48
C ARG A 180 12.51 -10.69 -20.72
N MET A 181 12.83 -11.62 -21.62
CA MET A 181 13.37 -11.32 -22.95
C MET A 181 12.92 -12.37 -23.97
N LYS A 182 13.13 -12.10 -25.26
CA LYS A 182 12.96 -13.06 -26.35
C LYS A 182 14.14 -13.01 -27.32
N ALA A 183 14.41 -14.11 -28.00
CA ALA A 183 15.44 -14.22 -29.03
C ALA A 183 14.93 -15.11 -30.16
N ALA A 184 15.39 -14.84 -31.38
CA ALA A 184 15.08 -15.62 -32.56
C ALA A 184 16.30 -16.42 -33.02
N ASP A 185 16.06 -17.61 -33.51
CA ASP A 185 17.04 -18.49 -34.15
C ASP A 185 16.65 -18.71 -35.62
N PRO A 186 17.56 -18.42 -36.58
CA PRO A 186 17.29 -18.61 -38.01
C PRO A 186 17.00 -20.06 -38.42
N ASN A 187 17.52 -21.05 -37.69
CA ASN A 187 17.24 -22.46 -37.96
C ASN A 187 15.87 -22.92 -37.44
N ALA A 188 15.20 -22.09 -36.64
CA ALA A 188 14.10 -22.49 -35.76
C ALA A 188 14.51 -23.61 -34.80
N GLY A 189 13.87 -23.69 -33.62
CA GLY A 189 14.23 -24.71 -32.64
C GLY A 189 13.98 -24.29 -31.20
N LYS A 190 14.48 -25.13 -30.29
CA LYS A 190 14.43 -24.92 -28.85
C LYS A 190 15.71 -24.22 -28.39
N LEU A 191 15.52 -23.08 -27.76
CA LEU A 191 16.55 -22.24 -27.18
C LEU A 191 16.64 -22.43 -25.67
N MET A 192 17.82 -22.13 -25.16
CA MET A 192 18.14 -21.95 -23.76
C MET A 192 18.45 -20.47 -23.50
N TYR A 193 17.87 -19.89 -22.45
CA TYR A 193 18.09 -18.50 -22.08
C TYR A 193 19.00 -18.42 -20.84
N VAL A 194 19.93 -17.48 -20.85
CA VAL A 194 20.77 -17.16 -19.68
C VAL A 194 20.54 -15.70 -19.32
N TYR A 195 20.10 -15.45 -18.10
CA TYR A 195 19.96 -14.13 -17.51
C TYR A 195 21.12 -13.89 -16.54
N GLU A 196 21.63 -12.67 -16.53
CA GLU A 196 22.64 -12.22 -15.58
C GLU A 196 22.26 -10.85 -15.04
N VAL A 197 22.33 -10.69 -13.73
CA VAL A 197 22.11 -9.44 -13.01
C VAL A 197 23.42 -9.04 -12.36
N TYR A 198 23.83 -7.79 -12.57
CA TYR A 198 25.01 -7.19 -12.00
C TYR A 198 24.64 -5.99 -11.13
N THR A 199 25.59 -5.57 -10.30
CA THR A 199 25.58 -4.24 -9.67
C THR A 199 25.41 -3.13 -10.72
N GLY A 200 24.90 -1.96 -10.33
CA GLY A 200 24.57 -0.88 -11.27
C GLY A 200 25.74 -0.37 -12.11
N ASN A 201 26.98 -0.47 -11.59
CA ASN A 201 28.21 -0.18 -12.32
C ASN A 201 28.65 -1.30 -13.29
N LYS A 202 27.88 -2.39 -13.39
CA LYS A 202 28.09 -3.56 -14.27
C LYS A 202 29.37 -4.36 -13.96
N ALA A 203 29.95 -4.19 -12.78
CA ALA A 203 31.22 -4.81 -12.41
C ALA A 203 31.06 -6.21 -11.79
N THR A 204 30.06 -6.40 -10.92
CA THR A 204 29.92 -7.61 -10.11
C THR A 204 28.63 -8.35 -10.43
N LEU A 205 28.72 -9.64 -10.78
CA LEU A 205 27.57 -10.51 -10.99
C LEU A 205 26.94 -10.85 -9.64
N VAL A 206 25.64 -10.56 -9.47
CA VAL A 206 24.89 -10.80 -8.22
C VAL A 206 23.84 -11.91 -8.36
N ALA A 207 23.36 -12.18 -9.57
CA ALA A 207 22.45 -13.31 -9.82
C ALA A 207 22.54 -13.81 -11.25
N THR A 208 22.32 -15.13 -11.45
CA THR A 208 22.21 -15.71 -12.79
C THR A 208 21.19 -16.84 -12.82
N SER A 209 20.51 -16.99 -13.96
CA SER A 209 19.68 -18.18 -14.22
C SER A 209 20.52 -19.41 -14.60
N ALA A 210 21.81 -19.23 -14.89
CA ALA A 210 22.60 -20.21 -15.63
C ALA A 210 21.85 -20.69 -16.88
N LYS A 211 22.08 -21.93 -17.33
CA LYS A 211 21.39 -22.55 -18.48
C LYS A 211 20.10 -23.29 -18.11
N THR A 212 19.43 -22.95 -17.00
CA THR A 212 18.23 -23.70 -16.57
C THR A 212 16.97 -23.39 -17.37
N MET A 213 16.96 -22.32 -18.17
CA MET A 213 15.79 -21.87 -18.92
C MET A 213 15.76 -22.50 -20.30
N THR A 214 15.40 -23.78 -20.40
CA THR A 214 15.53 -24.58 -21.63
C THR A 214 14.19 -24.82 -22.34
N GLY A 215 14.24 -25.33 -23.57
CA GLY A 215 13.06 -25.80 -24.29
C GLY A 215 12.19 -24.69 -24.91
N ILE A 216 12.71 -23.48 -25.06
CA ILE A 216 11.94 -22.30 -25.47
C ILE A 216 11.90 -22.18 -26.98
N ALA A 217 10.72 -22.12 -27.59
CA ALA A 217 10.63 -21.92 -29.04
C ALA A 217 11.28 -20.59 -29.48
N SER A 218 11.89 -20.60 -30.66
CA SER A 218 12.41 -19.39 -31.32
C SER A 218 11.36 -18.26 -31.36
N ASN A 219 11.77 -17.04 -31.03
CA ASN A 219 10.96 -15.82 -30.92
C ASN A 219 9.88 -15.84 -29.82
N SER A 220 9.78 -16.90 -29.02
CA SER A 220 8.90 -16.93 -27.85
C SER A 220 9.58 -16.24 -26.66
N PRO A 221 8.89 -15.29 -25.99
CA PRO A 221 9.44 -14.63 -24.82
C PRO A 221 9.45 -15.56 -23.60
N ARG A 222 10.51 -15.45 -22.80
CA ARG A 222 10.66 -16.20 -21.56
C ARG A 222 10.85 -15.25 -20.39
N SER A 223 10.32 -15.63 -19.24
CA SER A 223 10.50 -14.91 -17.98
C SER A 223 11.35 -15.73 -17.00
N TRP A 224 12.14 -15.05 -16.17
CA TRP A 224 12.91 -15.61 -15.08
C TRP A 224 12.78 -14.71 -13.85
N GLN A 225 12.27 -15.27 -12.76
CA GLN A 225 12.22 -14.61 -11.46
C GLN A 225 13.51 -14.88 -10.69
N LEU A 226 14.08 -13.84 -10.08
CA LEU A 226 15.26 -13.98 -9.23
C LEU A 226 14.97 -14.91 -8.04
N LYS A 227 15.94 -15.77 -7.72
CA LYS A 227 15.82 -16.76 -6.64
C LYS A 227 16.38 -16.28 -5.29
N SER A 228 17.14 -15.20 -5.28
CA SER A 228 17.77 -14.61 -4.10
C SER A 228 17.37 -13.15 -3.99
N ASP A 229 17.25 -12.66 -2.76
CA ASP A 229 16.89 -11.28 -2.50
C ASP A 229 18.03 -10.34 -2.87
N LEU A 230 17.69 -9.31 -3.63
CA LEU A 230 18.54 -8.14 -3.81
C LEU A 230 18.35 -7.17 -2.63
N LYS A 231 19.42 -6.47 -2.26
CA LYS A 231 19.32 -5.30 -1.37
C LYS A 231 18.90 -4.08 -2.17
N ASP A 232 18.40 -3.06 -1.47
CA ASP A 232 18.08 -1.78 -2.10
C ASP A 232 19.32 -1.19 -2.77
N GLY A 233 19.15 -0.62 -3.96
CA GLY A 233 20.24 -0.11 -4.78
C GLY A 233 20.02 -0.26 -6.28
N SER A 234 21.01 0.17 -7.05
CA SER A 234 20.99 0.13 -8.51
C SER A 234 21.65 -1.13 -9.07
N TYR A 235 21.05 -1.68 -10.12
CA TYR A 235 21.45 -2.92 -10.79
C TYR A 235 21.31 -2.76 -12.31
N ALA A 236 21.98 -3.66 -13.04
CA ALA A 236 21.81 -3.79 -14.47
C ALA A 236 21.75 -5.26 -14.85
N TRP A 237 20.85 -5.64 -15.75
CA TRP A 237 20.75 -7.01 -16.22
C TRP A 237 20.90 -7.09 -17.74
N ARG A 238 21.30 -8.27 -18.20
CA ARG A 238 21.36 -8.64 -19.61
C ARG A 238 21.10 -10.13 -19.74
N GLY A 239 20.92 -10.60 -20.97
CA GLY A 239 20.86 -12.02 -21.20
C GLY A 239 21.25 -12.42 -22.61
N LYS A 240 21.39 -13.73 -22.83
CA LYS A 240 21.70 -14.33 -24.13
C LYS A 240 20.86 -15.57 -24.36
N ALA A 241 20.70 -15.93 -25.62
CA ALA A 241 20.11 -17.20 -26.03
C ALA A 241 21.19 -18.15 -26.57
N CYS A 242 21.04 -19.43 -26.29
CA CYS A 242 21.88 -20.51 -26.79
C CYS A 242 21.01 -21.59 -27.41
N ASP A 243 21.49 -22.22 -28.47
CA ASP A 243 20.94 -23.46 -28.98
C ASP A 243 21.76 -24.65 -28.41
N GLY A 244 21.62 -25.84 -29.01
CA GLY A 244 22.38 -27.04 -28.61
C GLY A 244 23.88 -27.01 -28.97
N TYR A 245 24.34 -26.02 -29.74
CA TYR A 245 25.68 -25.92 -30.31
C TYR A 245 26.43 -24.66 -29.89
N LEU A 246 25.78 -23.50 -29.89
CA LEU A 246 26.38 -22.18 -29.75
C LEU A 246 25.50 -21.25 -28.91
N CYS A 247 26.11 -20.20 -28.37
CA CYS A 247 25.42 -19.10 -27.71
C CYS A 247 25.59 -17.82 -28.55
N GLY A 248 24.51 -17.06 -28.68
CA GLY A 248 24.52 -15.74 -29.30
C GLY A 248 25.13 -14.65 -28.42
N ALA A 249 25.18 -13.45 -28.99
CA ALA A 249 25.56 -12.24 -28.28
C ALA A 249 24.59 -11.93 -27.13
N TYR A 250 25.10 -11.23 -26.11
CA TYR A 250 24.25 -10.68 -25.07
C TYR A 250 23.37 -9.55 -25.61
N SER A 251 22.19 -9.39 -25.00
CA SER A 251 21.35 -8.22 -25.14
C SER A 251 22.09 -6.94 -24.74
N ASP A 252 21.49 -5.79 -25.05
CA ASP A 252 21.87 -4.55 -24.38
C ASP A 252 21.60 -4.66 -22.87
N TRP A 253 22.27 -3.79 -22.12
CA TRP A 253 22.07 -3.67 -20.68
C TRP A 253 20.73 -2.98 -20.39
N PHE A 254 20.02 -3.49 -19.40
CA PHE A 254 18.80 -2.89 -18.88
C PHE A 254 19.00 -2.54 -17.40
N GLY A 255 18.92 -1.24 -17.08
CA GLY A 255 19.13 -0.72 -15.72
C GLY A 255 17.85 -0.79 -14.88
N PHE A 256 17.98 -1.06 -13.59
CA PHE A 256 16.89 -0.94 -12.63
C PHE A 256 17.37 -0.59 -11.21
N LYS A 257 16.45 -0.09 -10.37
CA LYS A 257 16.66 0.17 -8.94
C LYS A 257 15.68 -0.69 -8.13
N VAL A 258 16.20 -1.35 -7.11
CA VAL A 258 15.39 -1.96 -6.03
C VAL A 258 15.28 -0.95 -4.91
N ASP A 259 14.06 -0.68 -4.48
CA ASP A 259 13.73 0.29 -3.46
C ASP A 259 12.56 -0.24 -2.63
N THR A 260 12.85 -0.82 -1.47
CA THR A 260 11.86 -1.50 -0.62
C THR A 260 11.53 -0.71 0.65
N ALA A 261 12.13 0.46 0.81
CA ALA A 261 11.88 1.34 1.93
C ALA A 261 10.56 2.08 1.74
N ASN A 262 9.71 2.05 2.77
CA ASN A 262 8.53 2.89 2.79
C ASN A 262 8.94 4.36 2.99
N PRO A 263 8.30 5.32 2.29
CA PRO A 263 8.48 6.73 2.61
C PRO A 263 8.00 7.04 4.02
N ASN A 264 8.55 8.09 4.64
CA ASN A 264 8.09 8.55 5.95
C ASN A 264 6.63 9.04 5.89
N LYS A 265 5.99 9.15 7.06
CA LYS A 265 4.65 9.73 7.18
C LYS A 265 4.65 11.15 6.57
N PRO A 266 3.68 11.49 5.71
CA PRO A 266 3.62 12.82 5.10
C PRO A 266 3.33 13.89 6.15
N LYS A 267 3.73 15.13 5.87
CA LYS A 267 3.36 16.30 6.71
C LYS A 267 2.14 16.98 6.11
N VAL A 268 1.19 17.35 6.96
CA VAL A 268 -0.04 18.05 6.58
C VAL A 268 -0.12 19.37 7.35
N SER A 269 -0.50 20.45 6.68
CA SER A 269 -0.71 21.76 7.30
C SER A 269 -1.82 22.54 6.60
N SER A 270 -2.50 23.43 7.33
CA SER A 270 -3.45 24.39 6.78
C SER A 270 -3.47 25.67 7.60
N ASP A 271 -3.36 26.82 6.95
CA ASP A 271 -3.49 28.13 7.62
C ASP A 271 -4.92 28.41 8.07
N LYS A 272 -5.92 27.90 7.33
CA LYS A 272 -7.34 28.12 7.63
C LYS A 272 -7.89 27.12 8.63
N TYR A 273 -7.41 25.88 8.57
CA TYR A 273 -7.79 24.82 9.50
C TYR A 273 -6.54 24.30 10.20
N PRO A 274 -5.90 25.12 11.07
CA PRO A 274 -4.82 24.64 11.92
C PRO A 274 -5.31 23.49 12.82
N VAL A 275 -4.37 22.75 13.38
CA VAL A 275 -4.67 21.65 14.32
C VAL A 275 -5.39 22.17 15.57
N ASP A 276 -5.11 23.42 15.96
CA ASP A 276 -5.68 24.08 17.12
C ASP A 276 -6.72 25.13 16.74
N GLY A 277 -7.74 25.29 17.58
CA GLY A 277 -8.74 26.35 17.45
C GLY A 277 -9.87 26.07 16.45
N TRP A 278 -10.96 26.82 16.62
CA TRP A 278 -12.22 26.64 15.89
C TRP A 278 -12.29 27.53 14.64
N ASN A 279 -12.33 26.91 13.46
CA ASN A 279 -12.22 27.65 12.21
C ASN A 279 -13.35 27.34 11.21
N GLY A 280 -13.60 28.30 10.32
CA GLY A 280 -14.57 28.14 9.22
C GLY A 280 -15.97 27.72 9.65
N GLY A 281 -16.60 26.83 8.89
CA GLY A 281 -17.86 26.16 9.17
C GLY A 281 -18.03 25.00 8.19
N PRO A 282 -19.05 24.14 8.31
CA PRO A 282 -19.32 23.13 7.31
C PRO A 282 -19.51 23.79 5.94
N LYS A 283 -19.00 23.12 4.91
CA LYS A 283 -19.01 23.58 3.52
C LYS A 283 -18.16 24.81 3.22
N VAL A 284 -17.35 25.25 4.17
CA VAL A 284 -16.39 26.33 3.96
C VAL A 284 -15.05 25.73 3.50
N PRO A 285 -14.55 26.03 2.29
CA PRO A 285 -13.32 25.42 1.80
C PRO A 285 -12.07 25.99 2.48
N GLY A 286 -11.05 25.14 2.67
CA GLY A 286 -9.70 25.51 3.12
C GLY A 286 -8.61 24.79 2.34
N VAL A 287 -7.43 25.40 2.26
CA VAL A 287 -6.28 24.83 1.56
C VAL A 287 -5.43 24.03 2.55
N PHE A 288 -5.18 22.78 2.21
CA PHE A 288 -4.29 21.88 2.94
C PHE A 288 -3.05 21.61 2.08
N THR A 289 -1.87 21.70 2.67
CA THR A 289 -0.59 21.42 2.02
C THR A 289 -0.08 20.08 2.51
N PHE A 290 0.15 19.15 1.58
CA PHE A 290 0.80 17.87 1.82
C PHE A 290 2.26 17.96 1.39
N SER A 291 3.16 17.57 2.28
CA SER A 291 4.60 17.59 2.04
C SER A 291 5.24 16.26 2.41
N PRO A 292 6.40 15.91 1.85
CA PRO A 292 7.13 14.70 2.25
C PRO A 292 7.50 14.73 3.74
N GLY A 293 7.62 13.55 4.36
CA GLY A 293 8.14 13.45 5.73
C GLY A 293 9.61 13.87 5.78
N ASP A 294 10.38 13.38 4.81
CA ASP A 294 11.74 13.79 4.48
C ASP A 294 11.87 14.07 2.96
N SER A 295 12.74 15.01 2.61
CA SER A 295 13.16 15.30 1.23
C SER A 295 13.64 14.07 0.43
N ALA A 296 14.17 13.03 1.09
CA ALA A 296 14.66 11.81 0.46
C ALA A 296 13.54 10.82 0.07
N ASP A 297 12.30 11.02 0.52
CA ASP A 297 11.20 10.06 0.35
C ASP A 297 10.74 9.87 -1.11
N GLY A 298 11.08 10.79 -2.02
CA GLY A 298 10.82 10.63 -3.46
C GLY A 298 9.33 10.38 -3.81
N VAL A 299 8.44 11.10 -3.12
CA VAL A 299 6.97 10.92 -3.22
C VAL A 299 6.47 11.15 -4.65
N LYS A 300 5.76 10.16 -5.18
CA LYS A 300 5.15 10.17 -6.52
C LYS A 300 3.67 10.53 -6.47
N THR A 301 2.96 10.11 -5.43
CA THR A 301 1.51 10.31 -5.26
C THR A 301 1.18 10.43 -3.78
N TYR A 302 0.18 11.24 -3.41
CA TYR A 302 -0.49 11.14 -2.12
C TYR A 302 -1.89 10.54 -2.29
N THR A 303 -2.35 9.77 -1.32
CA THR A 303 -3.78 9.48 -1.15
C THR A 303 -4.30 10.18 0.10
N TYR A 304 -5.54 10.67 0.05
CA TYR A 304 -6.15 11.33 1.19
C TYR A 304 -7.66 11.07 1.28
N SER A 305 -8.21 11.09 2.49
CA SER A 305 -9.64 11.01 2.76
C SER A 305 -10.03 11.91 3.93
N LEU A 306 -11.23 12.47 3.87
CA LEU A 306 -11.80 13.28 4.94
C LEU A 306 -12.86 12.44 5.67
N ASN A 307 -12.73 12.29 6.99
CA ASN A 307 -13.70 11.60 7.85
C ASN A 307 -14.07 10.18 7.37
N GLY A 308 -13.08 9.42 6.89
CA GLY A 308 -13.30 8.05 6.41
C GLY A 308 -14.02 7.94 5.05
N ALA A 309 -14.17 9.04 4.31
CA ALA A 309 -14.67 9.00 2.94
C ALA A 309 -13.74 8.23 1.97
N GLU A 310 -14.20 8.00 0.75
CA GLU A 310 -13.41 7.32 -0.30
C GLU A 310 -12.07 8.04 -0.56
N GLU A 311 -10.98 7.26 -0.61
CA GLU A 311 -9.64 7.82 -0.81
C GLU A 311 -9.48 8.45 -2.20
N THR A 312 -8.97 9.68 -2.22
CA THR A 312 -8.63 10.41 -3.44
C THR A 312 -7.11 10.43 -3.64
N SER A 313 -6.64 10.21 -4.88
CA SER A 313 -5.23 10.31 -5.24
C SER A 313 -4.87 11.67 -5.83
N VAL A 314 -3.66 12.16 -5.55
CA VAL A 314 -3.11 13.38 -6.15
C VAL A 314 -1.61 13.26 -6.41
N THR A 315 -1.16 13.74 -7.57
CA THR A 315 0.26 13.83 -7.93
C THR A 315 0.84 15.17 -7.46
N PRO A 316 1.96 15.19 -6.73
CA PRO A 316 2.60 16.43 -6.30
C PRO A 316 3.49 17.05 -7.39
N LEU A 317 3.98 18.26 -7.10
CA LEU A 317 5.04 18.90 -7.89
C LEU A 317 6.37 18.13 -7.74
N SER A 318 7.38 18.50 -8.52
CA SER A 318 8.73 17.91 -8.43
C SER A 318 9.40 18.09 -7.07
N THR A 319 8.93 19.04 -6.26
CA THR A 319 9.35 19.24 -4.87
C THR A 319 8.75 18.22 -3.90
N GLY A 320 7.81 17.38 -4.35
CA GLY A 320 7.05 16.46 -3.52
C GLY A 320 5.89 17.12 -2.76
N VAL A 321 5.68 18.44 -2.93
CA VAL A 321 4.62 19.20 -2.25
C VAL A 321 3.39 19.33 -3.14
N VAL A 322 2.19 19.28 -2.54
CA VAL A 322 0.92 19.56 -3.22
C VAL A 322 -0.05 20.29 -2.30
N GLN A 323 -0.88 21.15 -2.88
CA GLN A 323 -1.97 21.81 -2.19
C GLN A 323 -3.31 21.28 -2.67
N ARG A 324 -4.24 21.07 -1.74
CA ARG A 324 -5.62 20.66 -2.01
C ARG A 324 -6.59 21.56 -1.28
N THR A 325 -7.58 22.06 -2.00
CA THR A 325 -8.76 22.67 -1.39
C THR A 325 -9.71 21.56 -0.94
N ILE A 326 -10.00 21.53 0.35
CA ILE A 326 -10.88 20.55 0.99
C ILE A 326 -12.01 21.31 1.68
N GLU A 327 -13.22 20.76 1.54
CA GLU A 327 -14.45 21.31 2.11
C GLU A 327 -14.94 20.37 3.21
N PRO A 328 -14.83 20.75 4.50
CA PRO A 328 -15.34 19.95 5.59
C PRO A 328 -16.85 19.80 5.49
N THR A 329 -17.35 18.57 5.58
CA THR A 329 -18.79 18.29 5.43
C THR A 329 -19.56 18.36 6.75
N ARG A 330 -18.86 18.29 7.88
CA ARG A 330 -19.42 18.35 9.24
C ARG A 330 -18.70 19.39 10.09
N ASP A 331 -19.37 19.84 11.13
CA ASP A 331 -18.78 20.68 12.17
C ASP A 331 -18.04 19.82 13.21
N LEU A 332 -17.48 20.46 14.24
CA LEU A 332 -16.68 19.80 15.28
C LEU A 332 -15.38 19.21 14.72
N VAL A 333 -14.91 18.12 15.32
CA VAL A 333 -13.63 17.49 14.98
C VAL A 333 -13.75 16.81 13.62
N ASN A 334 -12.83 17.15 12.73
CA ASN A 334 -12.68 16.52 11.43
C ASN A 334 -11.29 15.90 11.34
N THR A 335 -11.19 14.74 10.69
CA THR A 335 -9.92 14.03 10.49
C THR A 335 -9.63 13.94 9.01
N LEU A 336 -8.51 14.54 8.58
CA LEU A 336 -7.97 14.39 7.24
C LEU A 336 -6.82 13.36 7.28
N THR A 337 -7.07 12.19 6.74
CA THR A 337 -6.11 11.09 6.67
C THR A 337 -5.30 11.21 5.38
N VAL A 338 -3.97 11.20 5.45
CA VAL A 338 -3.08 11.34 4.29
C VAL A 338 -1.97 10.27 4.32
N LYS A 339 -1.69 9.68 3.15
CA LYS A 339 -0.61 8.71 2.90
C LYS A 339 0.20 9.13 1.68
N ALA A 340 1.49 8.80 1.65
CA ALA A 340 2.38 9.01 0.52
C ALA A 340 2.71 7.67 -0.16
N ILE A 341 2.86 7.71 -1.48
CA ILE A 341 3.33 6.60 -2.32
C ILE A 341 4.58 7.07 -3.06
N ASP A 342 5.69 6.36 -2.91
CA ASP A 342 6.95 6.70 -3.57
C ASP A 342 6.99 6.26 -5.05
N THR A 343 8.12 6.48 -5.70
CA THR A 343 8.32 6.10 -7.11
C THR A 343 8.35 4.58 -7.33
N ALA A 344 8.70 3.80 -6.31
CA ALA A 344 8.73 2.34 -6.32
C ALA A 344 7.38 1.70 -5.96
N GLY A 345 6.37 2.50 -5.63
CA GLY A 345 5.05 2.06 -5.22
C GLY A 345 4.96 1.64 -3.75
N ASN A 346 5.94 1.97 -2.91
CA ASN A 346 5.88 1.76 -1.47
C ASN A 346 4.96 2.79 -0.82
N LEU A 347 4.23 2.37 0.21
CA LEU A 347 3.24 3.20 0.91
C LEU A 347 3.79 3.64 2.27
N SER A 348 3.61 4.92 2.62
CA SER A 348 3.98 5.45 3.93
C SER A 348 3.07 4.93 5.05
N GLY A 349 3.46 5.22 6.29
CA GLY A 349 2.50 5.27 7.40
C GLY A 349 1.44 6.37 7.20
N VAL A 350 0.39 6.32 8.01
CA VAL A 350 -0.73 7.27 7.97
C VAL A 350 -0.43 8.53 8.76
N THR A 351 -0.85 9.68 8.24
CA THR A 351 -0.95 10.94 8.99
C THR A 351 -2.39 11.33 9.13
N ASP A 352 -2.88 11.38 10.36
CA ASP A 352 -4.20 11.89 10.70
C ASP A 352 -4.05 13.34 11.14
N TYR A 353 -4.54 14.24 10.31
CA TYR A 353 -4.58 15.67 10.58
C TYR A 353 -5.95 16.03 11.14
N LEU A 354 -6.02 16.20 12.46
CA LEU A 354 -7.23 16.58 13.16
C LEU A 354 -7.37 18.10 13.14
N PHE A 355 -8.57 18.60 12.84
CA PHE A 355 -8.87 20.04 12.86
C PHE A 355 -10.32 20.28 13.29
N LYS A 356 -10.58 21.43 13.92
CA LYS A 356 -11.90 21.77 14.48
C LYS A 356 -12.64 22.76 13.57
N VAL A 357 -13.84 22.38 13.14
CA VAL A 357 -14.75 23.20 12.32
C VAL A 357 -15.82 23.79 13.21
N ARG A 358 -16.12 25.09 13.09
CA ARG A 358 -17.13 25.74 13.95
C ARG A 358 -18.47 25.02 13.90
N PRO A 359 -19.13 24.78 15.05
CA PRO A 359 -20.49 24.26 15.09
C PRO A 359 -21.47 25.13 14.31
N VAL A 360 -22.48 24.50 13.72
CA VAL A 360 -23.60 25.20 13.06
C VAL A 360 -24.73 25.40 14.07
N GLY A 361 -25.16 26.64 14.24
CA GLY A 361 -26.28 27.01 15.14
C GLY A 361 -25.83 27.42 16.54
N GLU A 362 -26.76 27.42 17.49
CA GLU A 362 -26.57 27.86 18.88
C GLU A 362 -25.90 26.79 19.76
N ALA A 363 -24.80 26.19 19.29
CA ALA A 363 -24.04 25.23 20.08
C ALA A 363 -22.88 25.92 20.78
N TRP A 364 -22.76 25.67 22.08
CA TRP A 364 -21.76 26.29 22.94
C TRP A 364 -21.01 25.24 23.73
N TYR A 365 -19.76 25.56 24.07
CA TYR A 365 -18.89 24.73 24.87
C TYR A 365 -18.11 25.61 25.84
N TRP A 366 -18.05 25.22 27.10
CA TRP A 366 -17.24 25.86 28.13
C TRP A 366 -16.30 24.81 28.69
N SER A 367 -15.00 24.97 28.44
CA SER A 367 -14.00 24.03 28.92
C SER A 367 -13.68 24.21 30.39
N LEU A 368 -13.99 25.37 31.00
CA LEU A 368 -13.74 25.64 32.42
C LEU A 368 -12.24 25.52 32.83
N ASP A 369 -11.36 25.82 31.88
CA ASP A 369 -9.90 25.76 32.01
C ASP A 369 -9.24 27.10 32.40
N GLU A 370 -10.00 28.17 32.63
CA GLU A 370 -9.40 29.50 32.79
C GLU A 370 -8.48 29.62 34.01
N GLY A 371 -8.65 28.76 35.02
CA GLY A 371 -7.80 28.66 36.23
C GLY A 371 -7.84 29.89 37.16
N THR A 372 -8.35 31.03 36.68
CA THR A 372 -8.40 32.32 37.39
C THR A 372 -9.58 33.17 36.92
N GLY A 373 -9.92 34.21 37.71
CA GLY A 373 -11.00 35.13 37.37
C GLY A 373 -12.39 34.56 37.66
N THR A 374 -13.42 35.21 37.12
CA THR A 374 -14.84 34.89 37.40
C THR A 374 -15.64 34.54 36.16
N THR A 375 -15.02 34.40 34.99
CA THR A 375 -15.72 34.21 33.72
C THR A 375 -15.07 33.08 32.94
N ALA A 376 -15.89 32.14 32.49
CA ALA A 376 -15.47 31.11 31.54
C ALA A 376 -15.97 31.46 30.13
N ALA A 377 -15.07 31.37 29.15
CA ALA A 377 -15.36 31.71 27.78
C ALA A 377 -16.19 30.61 27.10
N SER A 378 -17.15 31.00 26.25
CA SER A 378 -17.84 30.03 25.39
C SER A 378 -17.07 29.83 24.08
N ALA A 379 -16.75 28.61 23.69
CA ALA A 379 -16.37 28.32 22.31
C ALA A 379 -17.64 28.18 21.43
N PRO A 380 -17.57 28.53 20.12
CA PRO A 380 -16.37 28.96 19.38
C PRO A 380 -16.01 30.47 19.47
N ASP A 381 -16.97 31.36 19.76
CA ASP A 381 -16.81 32.81 19.50
C ASP A 381 -16.83 33.70 20.77
N ASN A 382 -16.78 33.12 21.96
CA ASN A 382 -16.89 33.79 23.27
C ASN A 382 -18.02 34.83 23.37
N ASN A 383 -19.23 34.49 22.91
CA ASN A 383 -20.40 35.37 22.89
C ASN A 383 -21.54 34.88 23.80
N ARG A 384 -21.32 33.76 24.51
CA ARG A 384 -22.15 33.24 25.60
C ARG A 384 -21.27 32.90 26.81
N PRO A 385 -20.37 33.77 27.28
CA PRO A 385 -19.57 33.47 28.46
C PRO A 385 -20.49 33.20 29.67
N VAL A 386 -20.05 32.31 30.54
CA VAL A 386 -20.67 32.12 31.85
C VAL A 386 -19.88 32.88 32.89
N THR A 387 -20.57 33.57 33.80
CA THR A 387 -19.94 34.36 34.85
C THR A 387 -20.35 33.84 36.21
N ALA A 388 -19.36 33.63 37.06
CA ALA A 388 -19.53 33.20 38.44
C ALA A 388 -20.23 34.29 39.27
N SER A 389 -21.22 33.89 40.07
CA SER A 389 -21.86 34.74 41.07
C SER A 389 -22.05 34.00 42.40
N GLY A 390 -22.16 34.78 43.48
CA GLY A 390 -22.22 34.27 44.85
C GLY A 390 -20.84 34.02 45.47
N THR A 391 -20.82 33.33 46.61
CA THR A 391 -19.59 32.84 47.26
C THR A 391 -19.60 31.33 47.14
N GLY A 392 -18.51 30.69 46.72
CA GLY A 392 -18.43 29.23 46.66
C GLY A 392 -18.15 28.62 45.30
N THR A 393 -17.50 29.36 44.40
CA THR A 393 -16.89 28.86 43.17
C THR A 393 -15.39 29.12 43.22
N VAL A 394 -14.58 28.10 42.92
CA VAL A 394 -13.12 28.16 42.89
C VAL A 394 -12.61 27.29 41.74
N TRP A 395 -11.61 27.77 41.00
CA TRP A 395 -10.93 26.96 40.00
C TRP A 395 -10.12 25.86 40.66
N SER A 396 -10.27 24.62 40.21
CA SER A 396 -9.46 23.50 40.70
C SER A 396 -8.03 23.58 40.14
N VAL A 397 -7.13 22.78 40.70
CA VAL A 397 -5.75 22.64 40.23
C VAL A 397 -5.59 21.63 39.09
N ALA A 398 -6.67 20.94 38.73
CA ALA A 398 -6.74 19.98 37.63
C ALA A 398 -8.22 19.76 37.24
N GLY A 399 -8.48 19.71 35.94
CA GLY A 399 -9.78 19.35 35.37
C GLY A 399 -9.84 17.88 34.94
N LYS A 400 -10.99 17.51 34.36
CA LYS A 400 -11.17 16.27 33.59
C LYS A 400 -10.67 16.46 32.16
N GLY A 401 -11.03 17.59 31.55
CA GLY A 401 -10.39 18.12 30.36
C GLY A 401 -9.43 19.24 30.78
N GLY A 402 -8.27 19.34 30.12
CA GLY A 402 -7.37 20.48 30.30
C GLY A 402 -6.79 20.66 31.70
N ASP A 403 -6.55 21.93 32.06
CA ASP A 403 -5.71 22.33 33.20
C ASP A 403 -6.53 22.62 34.47
N SER A 404 -7.85 22.79 34.37
CA SER A 404 -8.70 23.21 35.49
C SER A 404 -10.14 22.78 35.29
N ALA A 405 -10.91 22.74 36.37
CA ALA A 405 -12.36 22.64 36.38
C ALA A 405 -12.95 23.67 37.35
N MET A 406 -14.29 23.81 37.37
CA MET A 406 -14.95 24.67 38.35
C MET A 406 -15.42 23.86 39.56
N THR A 407 -14.90 24.20 40.75
CA THR A 407 -15.33 23.63 42.04
C THR A 407 -16.45 24.47 42.66
N PHE A 408 -17.51 23.81 43.12
CA PHE A 408 -18.66 24.44 43.79
C PHE A 408 -18.77 23.93 45.24
N SER A 409 -19.01 24.86 46.17
CA SER A 409 -19.20 24.56 47.60
C SER A 409 -20.67 24.50 48.04
N GLY A 410 -21.63 24.48 47.10
CA GLY A 410 -23.06 24.52 47.40
C GLY A 410 -23.67 25.92 47.51
N SER A 411 -22.90 26.98 47.24
CA SER A 411 -23.38 28.37 47.34
C SER A 411 -23.00 29.28 46.16
N GLY A 412 -22.21 28.77 45.20
CA GLY A 412 -21.84 29.49 43.98
C GLY A 412 -22.59 28.96 42.75
N GLU A 413 -22.61 29.76 41.68
CA GLU A 413 -23.19 29.41 40.38
C GLU A 413 -22.39 30.10 39.27
N LEU A 414 -22.46 29.57 38.04
CA LEU A 414 -22.01 30.24 36.82
C LEU A 414 -23.21 30.44 35.91
N THR A 415 -23.45 31.67 35.41
CA THR A 415 -24.60 31.92 34.52
C THR A 415 -24.25 32.72 33.28
N THR A 416 -24.97 32.46 32.20
CA THR A 416 -25.00 33.36 31.04
C THR A 416 -25.89 34.57 31.32
N SER A 417 -25.77 35.62 30.49
CA SER A 417 -26.63 36.80 30.59
C SER A 417 -28.02 36.61 29.97
N ALA A 418 -28.22 35.55 29.17
CA ALA A 418 -29.40 35.25 28.37
C ALA A 418 -29.50 33.73 28.09
N PRO A 419 -30.65 33.19 27.67
CA PRO A 419 -30.74 31.79 27.25
C PRO A 419 -29.73 31.47 26.14
N VAL A 420 -29.27 30.21 26.10
CA VAL A 420 -28.23 29.79 25.15
C VAL A 420 -28.80 29.13 23.91
N PHE A 421 -30.00 28.53 23.98
CA PHE A 421 -30.77 27.99 22.86
C PHE A 421 -32.27 27.90 23.16
N ASP A 422 -33.10 27.73 22.12
CA ASP A 422 -34.54 27.41 22.25
C ASP A 422 -34.75 25.94 22.68
N THR A 423 -35.14 25.73 23.94
CA THR A 423 -35.35 24.40 24.51
C THR A 423 -36.55 23.64 23.92
N ARG A 424 -37.41 24.31 23.16
CA ARG A 424 -38.55 23.72 22.43
C ARG A 424 -38.22 23.44 20.96
N SER A 425 -36.96 23.57 20.56
CA SER A 425 -36.50 23.33 19.19
C SER A 425 -37.06 22.03 18.61
N ALA A 426 -37.63 22.10 17.40
CA ALA A 426 -38.14 20.94 16.69
C ALA A 426 -37.02 19.95 16.27
N ALA A 427 -35.75 20.37 16.33
CA ALA A 427 -34.60 19.51 16.10
C ALA A 427 -34.17 18.73 17.37
N GLY A 428 -34.77 19.02 18.52
CA GLY A 428 -34.33 18.55 19.83
C GLY A 428 -33.09 19.29 20.31
N PHE A 429 -32.53 18.83 21.42
CA PHE A 429 -31.30 19.38 21.96
C PHE A 429 -30.53 18.35 22.79
N THR A 430 -29.25 18.65 22.99
CA THR A 430 -28.34 17.89 23.83
C THR A 430 -27.60 18.84 24.77
N VAL A 431 -27.44 18.42 26.02
CA VAL A 431 -26.60 19.06 27.04
C VAL A 431 -25.70 18.01 27.64
N ALA A 432 -24.42 18.32 27.84
CA ALA A 432 -23.48 17.41 28.48
C ALA A 432 -22.54 18.16 29.43
N ALA A 433 -22.02 17.44 30.42
CA ALA A 433 -20.98 17.93 31.32
C ALA A 433 -20.24 16.74 31.93
N TRP A 434 -18.96 16.95 32.23
CA TRP A 434 -18.27 16.12 33.20
C TRP A 434 -18.54 16.66 34.60
N VAL A 435 -18.85 15.78 35.54
CA VAL A 435 -19.19 16.14 36.91
C VAL A 435 -18.49 15.22 37.89
N ARG A 436 -18.12 15.74 39.07
CA ARG A 436 -17.54 14.95 40.15
C ARG A 436 -18.15 15.37 41.47
N LEU A 437 -18.83 14.44 42.13
CA LEU A 437 -19.30 14.66 43.51
C LEU A 437 -18.11 14.60 44.49
N PRO A 438 -18.17 15.28 45.64
CA PRO A 438 -17.11 15.21 46.64
C PRO A 438 -16.88 13.76 47.08
N GLY A 439 -15.63 13.32 47.04
CA GLY A 439 -15.22 12.02 47.59
C GLY A 439 -14.90 12.09 49.08
N PRO A 440 -14.50 10.96 49.69
CA PRO A 440 -13.95 10.96 51.03
C PRO A 440 -12.76 11.90 51.17
N PRO A 441 -12.57 12.53 52.35
CA PRO A 441 -11.36 13.29 52.61
C PRO A 441 -10.16 12.34 52.47
N THR A 442 -9.30 12.58 51.47
CA THR A 442 -8.03 11.88 51.35
C THR A 442 -7.11 12.36 52.47
N THR A 443 -6.74 11.48 53.39
CA THR A 443 -5.66 11.74 54.35
C THR A 443 -4.33 11.76 53.59
N ASP A 444 -3.99 12.90 53.00
CA ASP A 444 -2.65 13.17 52.49
C ASP A 444 -2.14 14.44 53.16
N ASP A 445 -1.72 14.30 54.42
CA ASP A 445 -0.87 15.29 55.08
C ASP A 445 0.58 14.83 54.92
N GLY A 446 1.23 15.40 53.91
CA GLY A 446 2.65 15.25 53.64
C GLY A 446 3.52 15.82 54.76
N SER A 447 3.62 15.09 55.88
CA SER A 447 4.68 15.28 56.87
C SER A 447 5.71 14.14 56.78
N ASP A 448 6.80 14.49 56.09
CA ASP A 448 8.17 13.96 56.15
C ASP A 448 8.51 13.08 57.38
N PRO A 449 9.07 11.86 57.20
CA PRO A 449 9.46 11.00 58.31
C PRO A 449 10.72 11.59 58.98
N GLY A 450 10.49 12.35 60.05
CA GLY A 450 11.52 12.80 60.97
C GLY A 450 12.26 11.62 61.58
N THR A 451 13.54 11.52 61.21
CA THR A 451 14.60 10.71 61.83
C THR A 451 14.62 10.83 63.36
N ASP A 452 14.54 9.70 64.07
CA ASP A 452 15.33 9.48 65.29
C ASP A 452 15.51 7.95 65.52
N PRO A 453 16.67 7.50 66.03
CA PRO A 453 17.09 6.11 65.96
C PRO A 453 16.51 5.29 67.10
N GLN A 454 16.13 4.07 66.75
CA GLN A 454 15.86 2.96 67.67
C GLN A 454 17.00 2.79 68.70
N PRO A 455 16.74 2.76 70.02
CA PRO A 455 17.66 2.16 70.97
C PRO A 455 17.43 0.64 71.02
N GLU A 456 18.52 -0.11 71.10
CA GLU A 456 18.58 -1.58 71.23
C GLU A 456 17.74 -2.10 72.43
N PRO A 457 17.23 -3.35 72.37
CA PRO A 457 16.58 -3.98 73.51
C PRO A 457 17.63 -4.60 74.47
N ASP A 458 17.53 -4.26 75.76
CA ASP A 458 18.23 -4.97 76.85
C ASP A 458 17.49 -6.29 77.15
N PRO A 459 18.17 -7.42 77.46
CA PRO A 459 17.53 -8.72 77.62
C PRO A 459 17.27 -9.08 79.09
N GLY A 460 16.08 -9.63 79.36
CA GLY A 460 15.73 -10.31 80.62
C GLY A 460 14.34 -9.90 81.11
N THR A 461 13.48 -10.75 81.63
CA THR A 461 13.54 -12.16 82.05
C THR A 461 12.09 -12.60 82.35
N GLY A 462 11.70 -13.81 81.92
CA GLY A 462 10.91 -14.77 82.70
C GLY A 462 9.40 -14.54 82.95
N ASP A 463 8.62 -15.51 82.45
CA ASP A 463 7.40 -16.14 83.02
C ASP A 463 6.12 -15.28 83.13
N ASP A 464 4.93 -15.64 82.65
CA ASP A 464 4.18 -16.92 82.67
C ASP A 464 3.05 -16.85 81.58
N PRO A 465 2.44 -17.97 81.13
CA PRO A 465 1.49 -18.04 80.01
C PRO A 465 0.04 -18.00 80.49
N ASP A 466 -0.85 -17.46 79.66
CA ASP A 466 -2.25 -17.86 79.46
C ASP A 466 -2.98 -16.67 78.82
N GLU A 467 -3.14 -16.67 77.50
CA GLU A 467 -4.40 -16.20 76.92
C GLU A 467 -4.56 -16.66 75.47
N GLU A 468 -5.77 -17.15 75.24
CA GLU A 468 -6.33 -17.80 74.08
C GLU A 468 -6.31 -16.87 72.86
N GLN A 469 -5.69 -17.32 71.76
CA GLN A 469 -5.72 -16.62 70.48
C GLN A 469 -7.12 -16.65 69.88
N THR A 470 -7.88 -15.56 70.06
CA THR A 470 -8.90 -15.13 69.09
C THR A 470 -8.25 -14.22 68.05
N PRO A 471 -8.47 -14.43 66.74
CA PRO A 471 -7.98 -13.50 65.74
C PRO A 471 -8.77 -12.18 65.84
N PRO A 472 -8.16 -11.00 65.61
CA PRO A 472 -8.93 -9.78 65.47
C PRO A 472 -9.66 -9.81 64.12
N ASP A 473 -11.00 -9.77 64.19
CA ASP A 473 -11.85 -9.36 63.08
C ASP A 473 -11.59 -7.88 62.78
N ASP A 474 -10.59 -7.58 61.96
CA ASP A 474 -10.46 -6.28 61.30
C ASP A 474 -11.22 -6.32 59.96
N GLU A 475 -12.54 -6.49 60.01
CA GLU A 475 -13.43 -5.96 58.97
C GLU A 475 -13.61 -4.46 59.25
N GLN A 476 -12.63 -3.65 58.86
CA GLN A 476 -12.92 -2.26 58.57
C GLN A 476 -13.75 -2.22 57.28
N SER A 477 -15.07 -2.21 57.47
CA SER A 477 -16.00 -1.73 56.47
C SER A 477 -15.59 -0.31 56.08
N GLU A 478 -15.05 -0.15 54.87
CA GLU A 478 -14.91 1.16 54.24
C GLU A 478 -16.31 1.76 54.08
N GLU A 479 -16.72 2.63 55.01
CA GLU A 479 -17.91 3.44 54.80
C GLU A 479 -17.59 4.45 53.69
N PRO A 480 -18.25 4.38 52.51
CA PRO A 480 -18.07 5.39 51.48
C PRO A 480 -18.54 6.73 52.04
N SER A 481 -17.76 7.79 51.82
CA SER A 481 -18.18 9.12 52.24
C SER A 481 -19.55 9.49 51.67
N PRO A 482 -20.39 10.17 52.45
CA PRO A 482 -21.80 10.25 52.14
C PRO A 482 -22.01 11.09 50.88
N LEU A 483 -22.66 10.47 49.89
CA LEU A 483 -23.25 11.20 48.76
C LEU A 483 -24.09 12.39 49.28
N PRO A 484 -24.27 13.44 48.48
CA PRO A 484 -25.11 14.56 48.90
C PRO A 484 -26.50 14.11 49.35
N ALA A 485 -26.93 14.59 50.51
CA ALA A 485 -28.24 14.23 51.10
C ALA A 485 -29.45 14.89 50.41
N VAL A 486 -29.21 15.72 49.41
CA VAL A 486 -30.22 16.50 48.67
C VAL A 486 -29.79 16.62 47.21
N ALA A 487 -30.75 16.86 46.31
CA ALA A 487 -30.50 16.97 44.88
C ALA A 487 -29.44 18.03 44.54
N ARG A 488 -28.70 17.78 43.46
CA ARG A 488 -27.62 18.63 42.95
C ARG A 488 -27.75 18.77 41.44
N VAL A 489 -27.83 19.99 40.94
CA VAL A 489 -27.96 20.26 39.51
C VAL A 489 -26.66 20.82 38.97
N ALA A 490 -26.06 20.11 38.03
CA ALA A 490 -24.85 20.52 37.37
C ALA A 490 -25.13 21.52 36.25
N VAL A 491 -26.17 21.28 35.44
CA VAL A 491 -26.50 22.15 34.30
C VAL A 491 -28.02 22.34 34.19
N SER A 492 -28.45 23.58 33.94
CA SER A 492 -29.86 23.92 33.73
C SER A 492 -30.04 25.12 32.79
N GLN A 493 -31.26 25.27 32.24
CA GLN A 493 -31.72 26.54 31.66
C GLN A 493 -33.06 26.94 32.28
N ASP A 494 -33.14 28.19 32.69
CA ASP A 494 -34.24 28.68 33.53
C ASP A 494 -35.43 29.19 32.73
N GLY A 495 -36.64 28.94 33.24
CA GLY A 495 -37.82 29.75 32.96
C GLY A 495 -37.95 30.89 33.97
N THR A 496 -39.18 31.37 34.14
CA THR A 496 -39.51 32.35 35.18
C THR A 496 -39.59 31.68 36.56
N ASN A 497 -40.29 30.55 36.63
CA ASN A 497 -40.67 29.89 37.89
C ASN A 497 -39.87 28.61 38.16
N THR A 498 -39.34 27.95 37.13
CA THR A 498 -38.57 26.69 37.27
C THR A 498 -37.52 26.57 36.17
N SER A 499 -36.45 25.81 36.39
CA SER A 499 -35.62 25.34 35.29
C SER A 499 -36.43 24.42 34.38
N MET A 500 -36.25 24.58 33.06
CA MET A 500 -36.90 23.74 32.06
C MET A 500 -36.27 22.35 32.03
N PHE A 501 -34.95 22.29 32.07
CA PHE A 501 -34.22 21.05 32.28
C PHE A 501 -33.26 21.17 33.46
N LYS A 502 -32.98 20.04 34.10
CA LYS A 502 -31.97 19.88 35.13
C LYS A 502 -31.18 18.60 34.83
N LEU A 503 -29.87 18.73 34.65
CA LEU A 503 -28.93 17.61 34.53
C LEU A 503 -28.12 17.50 35.82
N GLY A 504 -28.17 16.38 36.52
CA GLY A 504 -27.42 16.21 37.75
C GLY A 504 -27.83 15.01 38.59
N TYR A 505 -27.57 15.11 39.89
CA TYR A 505 -27.79 14.07 40.89
C TYR A 505 -29.09 14.30 41.65
N ARG A 506 -29.83 13.21 41.90
CA ARG A 506 -31.05 13.18 42.71
C ARG A 506 -30.97 12.07 43.73
N THR A 507 -31.69 12.25 44.84
CA THR A 507 -31.76 11.29 45.96
C THR A 507 -33.18 11.23 46.54
N ASP A 508 -34.15 11.80 45.83
CA ASP A 508 -35.53 12.00 46.26
C ASP A 508 -36.52 11.12 45.48
N LEU A 509 -36.00 10.17 44.68
CA LEU A 509 -36.77 9.25 43.86
C LEU A 509 -36.54 7.81 44.35
N ASN A 510 -37.62 7.05 44.46
CA ASN A 510 -37.57 5.60 44.66
C ASN A 510 -37.56 4.91 43.29
N ILE A 511 -36.42 4.33 42.91
CA ILE A 511 -36.15 3.84 41.56
C ILE A 511 -36.33 2.33 41.47
N ASP A 512 -36.15 1.60 42.56
CA ASP A 512 -36.27 0.14 42.61
C ASP A 512 -37.57 -0.38 43.27
N THR A 513 -38.45 0.54 43.70
CA THR A 513 -39.74 0.30 44.36
C THR A 513 -39.67 -0.27 45.78
N ASP A 514 -38.52 -0.23 46.44
CA ASP A 514 -38.33 -0.75 47.80
C ASP A 514 -38.90 0.15 48.93
N SER A 515 -39.38 1.34 48.58
CA SER A 515 -39.93 2.39 49.45
C SER A 515 -38.89 3.30 50.13
N ALA A 516 -37.61 3.13 49.81
CA ALA A 516 -36.54 4.09 50.05
C ALA A 516 -36.33 4.98 48.82
N ASN A 517 -35.65 6.12 49.00
CA ASN A 517 -35.21 6.92 47.87
C ASN A 517 -33.76 6.58 47.55
N ASP A 518 -33.45 6.51 46.26
CA ASP A 518 -32.18 6.06 45.73
C ASP A 518 -31.36 7.23 45.19
N PRO A 519 -30.03 7.21 45.41
CA PRO A 519 -29.11 8.09 44.72
C PRO A 519 -29.06 7.73 43.23
N ALA A 520 -29.31 8.69 42.35
CA ALA A 520 -29.25 8.48 40.91
C ALA A 520 -28.80 9.71 40.13
N TRP A 521 -28.19 9.45 38.98
CA TRP A 521 -28.01 10.46 37.95
C TRP A 521 -29.31 10.61 37.18
N CYS A 522 -29.76 11.84 36.99
CA CYS A 522 -31.03 12.15 36.35
C CYS A 522 -30.92 13.30 35.35
N PHE A 523 -31.68 13.17 34.27
CA PHE A 523 -32.04 14.27 33.39
C PHE A 523 -33.53 14.54 33.51
N THR A 524 -33.87 15.69 34.08
CA THR A 524 -35.22 16.09 34.47
C THR A 524 -35.72 17.18 33.54
N ILE A 525 -36.94 17.05 33.03
CA ILE A 525 -37.65 18.08 32.24
C ILE A 525 -38.92 18.52 32.96
N ALA A 526 -39.13 19.82 33.13
CA ALA A 526 -40.37 20.39 33.66
C ALA A 526 -41.44 20.50 32.57
N ALA A 527 -42.67 20.09 32.86
CA ALA A 527 -43.77 20.09 31.88
C ALA A 527 -44.30 21.50 31.55
N THR A 528 -44.15 22.46 32.48
CA THR A 528 -44.62 23.85 32.36
C THR A 528 -43.72 24.81 33.15
N ASP A 529 -43.76 26.10 32.82
CA ASP A 529 -43.10 27.16 33.60
C ASP A 529 -44.00 27.66 34.76
N THR A 530 -44.28 26.79 35.72
CA THR A 530 -45.11 27.09 36.89
C THR A 530 -44.44 26.62 38.17
N VAL A 531 -44.71 27.29 39.28
CA VAL A 531 -44.25 26.83 40.61
C VAL A 531 -44.78 25.42 40.87
N GLY A 532 -43.88 24.48 41.18
CA GLY A 532 -44.24 23.07 41.41
C GLY A 532 -44.69 22.31 40.17
N ALA A 533 -44.22 22.70 38.98
CA ALA A 533 -44.50 21.98 37.74
C ALA A 533 -44.14 20.48 37.85
N ALA A 534 -44.99 19.63 37.26
CA ALA A 534 -44.70 18.22 37.15
C ALA A 534 -43.43 17.99 36.31
N THR A 535 -42.63 16.99 36.68
CA THR A 535 -41.40 16.63 35.99
C THR A 535 -41.52 15.31 35.24
N THR A 536 -40.69 15.16 34.23
CA THR A 536 -40.42 13.90 33.54
C THR A 536 -38.93 13.62 33.67
N ASP A 537 -38.58 12.45 34.20
CA ASP A 537 -37.25 12.15 34.71
C ASP A 537 -36.69 10.89 34.03
N ALA A 538 -35.55 11.03 33.35
CA ALA A 538 -34.73 9.89 32.89
C ALA A 538 -33.60 9.69 33.91
N CYS A 539 -33.69 8.63 34.73
CA CYS A 539 -32.76 8.38 35.83
C CYS A 539 -32.11 7.01 35.74
N THR A 540 -30.84 6.91 36.13
CA THR A 540 -30.13 5.64 36.23
C THR A 540 -30.72 4.77 37.34
N THR A 541 -30.68 3.45 37.16
CA THR A 541 -31.06 2.46 38.19
C THR A 541 -29.84 1.85 38.91
N SER A 542 -28.64 2.14 38.43
CA SER A 542 -27.37 1.80 39.07
C SER A 542 -27.00 2.84 40.13
N HIS A 543 -26.40 2.40 41.24
CA HIS A 543 -26.00 3.26 42.34
C HIS A 543 -24.93 4.29 41.91
N VAL A 544 -24.89 5.44 42.57
CA VAL A 544 -23.95 6.55 42.29
C VAL A 544 -22.70 6.42 43.14
N GLU A 545 -21.52 6.58 42.54
CA GLU A 545 -20.24 6.60 43.24
C GLU A 545 -19.76 8.04 43.50
N ALA A 546 -19.23 8.29 44.70
CA ALA A 546 -18.64 9.57 45.09
C ALA A 546 -17.18 9.68 44.61
N GLY A 547 -16.69 10.90 44.35
CA GLY A 547 -15.26 11.16 44.07
C GLY A 547 -14.76 10.81 42.66
N ALA A 548 -15.55 10.11 41.84
CA ALA A 548 -15.20 9.82 40.44
C ALA A 548 -15.75 10.87 39.46
N TRP A 549 -15.02 11.12 38.38
CA TRP A 549 -15.52 11.89 37.25
C TRP A 549 -16.56 11.08 36.47
N VAL A 550 -17.72 11.69 36.24
CA VAL A 550 -18.85 11.10 35.52
C VAL A 550 -19.24 11.99 34.35
N HIS A 551 -19.32 11.43 33.15
CA HIS A 551 -19.81 12.13 31.97
C HIS A 551 -21.33 11.97 31.87
N LEU A 552 -22.07 13.07 31.97
CA LEU A 552 -23.52 13.08 31.84
C LEU A 552 -23.93 13.72 30.51
N VAL A 553 -24.84 13.09 29.78
CA VAL A 553 -25.43 13.65 28.55
C VAL A 553 -26.95 13.54 28.60
N GLY A 554 -27.63 14.67 28.69
CA GLY A 554 -29.09 14.77 28.59
C GLY A 554 -29.53 15.10 27.18
N ILE A 555 -30.45 14.32 26.61
CA ILE A 555 -30.99 14.50 25.26
C ILE A 555 -32.52 14.58 25.31
N VAL A 556 -33.07 15.58 24.64
CA VAL A 556 -34.50 15.62 24.30
C VAL A 556 -34.65 15.41 22.81
N ASN A 557 -35.21 14.27 22.43
CA ASN A 557 -35.37 13.88 21.03
C ASN A 557 -36.86 13.94 20.63
N PRO A 558 -37.29 15.00 19.90
CA PRO A 558 -38.68 15.14 19.47
C PRO A 558 -39.08 14.15 18.36
N PHE A 559 -38.12 13.54 17.66
CA PHE A 559 -38.39 12.55 16.62
C PHE A 559 -38.80 11.21 17.22
N SER A 560 -38.06 10.73 18.23
CA SER A 560 -38.40 9.50 18.96
C SER A 560 -39.38 9.75 20.12
N LYS A 561 -39.59 11.02 20.51
CA LYS A 561 -40.37 11.43 21.69
C LYS A 561 -39.82 10.83 22.98
N GLN A 562 -38.50 10.86 23.09
CA GLN A 562 -37.78 10.35 24.25
C GLN A 562 -36.99 11.48 24.92
N ILE A 563 -36.96 11.43 26.25
CA ILE A 563 -35.98 12.10 27.09
C ILE A 563 -34.99 11.02 27.51
N GLN A 564 -33.70 11.26 27.28
CA GLN A 564 -32.64 10.28 27.48
C GLN A 564 -31.52 10.87 28.32
N LEU A 565 -30.94 10.04 29.18
CA LEU A 565 -29.72 10.32 29.92
C LEU A 565 -28.71 9.23 29.59
N TYR A 566 -27.54 9.63 29.09
CA TYR A 566 -26.38 8.76 28.96
C TYR A 566 -25.38 9.09 30.07
N VAL A 567 -24.81 8.07 30.68
CA VAL A 567 -23.80 8.17 31.74
C VAL A 567 -22.57 7.37 31.33
N ASN A 568 -21.40 8.03 31.32
CA ASN A 568 -20.11 7.44 30.96
C ASN A 568 -20.04 6.78 29.57
N GLY A 569 -20.77 7.33 28.59
CA GLY A 569 -20.76 6.86 27.21
C GLY A 569 -22.07 6.19 26.81
N THR A 570 -22.01 5.25 25.86
CA THR A 570 -23.20 4.55 25.36
C THR A 570 -23.24 3.11 25.88
N PRO A 571 -24.38 2.40 25.82
CA PRO A 571 -24.45 0.97 26.17
C PRO A 571 -23.49 0.08 25.37
N ALA A 572 -23.07 0.52 24.18
CA ALA A 572 -22.07 -0.19 23.38
C ALA A 572 -20.63 -0.06 23.93
N THR A 573 -20.40 0.86 24.87
CA THR A 573 -19.10 1.18 25.46
C THR A 573 -19.16 1.11 27.00
N ASP A 574 -19.96 0.18 27.52
CA ASP A 574 -20.19 -0.04 28.97
C ASP A 574 -20.80 1.15 29.74
N GLY A 575 -21.30 2.17 29.02
CA GLY A 575 -22.05 3.27 29.59
C GLY A 575 -23.51 2.90 29.89
N VAL A 576 -24.20 3.75 30.66
CA VAL A 576 -25.61 3.54 31.04
C VAL A 576 -26.51 4.46 30.23
N LEU A 577 -27.62 3.92 29.72
CA LEU A 577 -28.72 4.69 29.13
C LEU A 577 -29.96 4.56 30.01
N ALA A 578 -30.48 5.69 30.47
CA ALA A 578 -31.82 5.80 31.04
C ALA A 578 -32.71 6.59 30.08
N GLU A 579 -33.94 6.13 29.85
CA GLU A 579 -34.86 6.79 28.92
C GLU A 579 -36.31 6.75 29.42
N THR A 580 -37.06 7.79 29.08
CA THR A 580 -38.47 7.90 29.40
C THR A 580 -39.22 8.65 28.30
N PRO A 581 -40.47 8.26 27.97
CA PRO A 581 -41.25 8.97 26.96
C PRO A 581 -41.51 10.43 27.36
N GLY A 582 -41.18 11.37 26.48
CA GLY A 582 -41.37 12.79 26.75
C GLY A 582 -40.82 13.72 25.67
N THR A 583 -41.22 14.98 25.74
CA THR A 583 -40.76 16.06 24.85
C THR A 583 -40.75 17.39 25.59
N ALA A 584 -39.92 18.33 25.15
CA ALA A 584 -40.00 19.71 25.59
C ALA A 584 -41.26 20.42 25.03
N THR A 585 -42.08 20.98 25.90
CA THR A 585 -43.37 21.61 25.54
C THR A 585 -43.34 23.14 25.60
N TRP A 586 -42.31 23.72 26.20
CA TRP A 586 -42.15 25.16 26.39
C TRP A 586 -40.69 25.60 26.28
N GLU A 587 -40.50 26.89 26.00
CA GLU A 587 -39.20 27.51 25.78
C GLU A 587 -38.73 28.22 27.07
N ALA A 588 -37.59 27.79 27.61
CA ALA A 588 -36.94 28.47 28.71
C ALA A 588 -36.25 29.75 28.22
N THR A 589 -36.77 30.89 28.66
CA THR A 589 -36.30 32.23 28.24
C THR A 589 -35.35 32.87 29.26
N GLY A 590 -35.06 32.20 30.37
CA GLY A 590 -34.14 32.61 31.41
C GLY A 590 -32.70 32.18 31.16
N LYS A 591 -31.85 32.39 32.15
CA LYS A 591 -30.41 32.15 32.04
C LYS A 591 -30.10 30.66 31.91
N PHE A 592 -29.00 30.36 31.22
CA PHE A 592 -28.34 29.07 31.36
C PHE A 592 -27.41 29.12 32.57
N ALA A 593 -27.44 28.06 33.36
CA ALA A 593 -26.73 27.99 34.61
C ALA A 593 -25.92 26.68 34.72
N ILE A 594 -24.72 26.82 35.27
CA ILE A 594 -23.85 25.73 35.68
C ILE A 594 -23.74 25.81 37.21
N GLY A 595 -23.97 24.67 37.86
CA GLY A 595 -23.87 24.51 39.31
C GLY A 595 -25.14 24.80 40.11
N ARG A 596 -26.31 24.97 39.48
CA ARG A 596 -27.59 25.15 40.19
C ARG A 596 -28.81 24.76 39.37
N GLY A 597 -29.95 24.56 40.06
CA GLY A 597 -31.29 24.58 39.51
C GLY A 597 -32.10 25.82 39.96
N TRP A 598 -33.27 26.01 39.38
CA TRP A 598 -34.17 27.13 39.70
C TRP A 598 -35.58 26.64 40.04
N THR A 599 -36.14 27.16 41.13
CA THR A 599 -37.54 26.99 41.54
C THR A 599 -38.08 28.32 42.09
N SER A 600 -38.15 29.35 41.25
CA SER A 600 -38.47 30.75 41.61
C SER A 600 -37.43 31.42 42.53
N ALA A 601 -36.40 30.66 42.91
CA ALA A 601 -35.19 31.04 43.61
C ALA A 601 -34.11 29.99 43.28
N LEU A 602 -32.87 30.28 43.67
CA LEU A 602 -31.77 29.30 43.64
C LEU A 602 -32.19 28.00 44.34
N SER A 603 -32.03 26.87 43.66
CA SER A 603 -32.31 25.54 44.18
C SER A 603 -31.20 24.56 43.81
N ASP A 604 -31.13 23.43 44.51
CA ASP A 604 -30.33 22.25 44.13
C ASP A 604 -28.87 22.57 43.78
N GLN A 605 -28.25 23.50 44.52
CA GLN A 605 -26.91 24.01 44.23
C GLN A 605 -25.87 22.89 44.26
N TRP A 606 -25.00 22.86 43.24
CA TRP A 606 -23.98 21.83 43.08
C TRP A 606 -22.93 21.89 44.19
N VAL A 607 -22.44 20.73 44.57
CA VAL A 607 -21.26 20.57 45.43
C VAL A 607 -20.35 19.58 44.72
N GLY A 608 -19.06 19.90 44.62
CA GLY A 608 -18.09 19.14 43.84
C GLY A 608 -17.65 19.91 42.60
N GLU A 609 -17.16 19.21 41.58
CA GLU A 609 -16.57 19.84 40.39
C GLU A 609 -17.42 19.60 39.16
N ILE A 610 -17.37 20.56 38.23
CA ILE A 610 -17.98 20.48 36.90
C ILE A 610 -16.96 20.93 35.88
N ASP A 611 -16.94 20.25 34.74
CA ASP A 611 -16.01 20.46 33.66
C ASP A 611 -16.63 20.20 32.28
N GLU A 612 -16.00 20.69 31.22
CA GLU A 612 -16.29 20.32 29.82
C GLU A 612 -17.79 20.41 29.44
N VAL A 613 -18.43 21.55 29.73
CA VAL A 613 -19.88 21.73 29.55
C VAL A 613 -20.21 21.99 28.09
N HIS A 614 -21.07 21.17 27.51
CA HIS A 614 -21.54 21.26 26.14
C HIS A 614 -23.05 21.49 26.06
N VAL A 615 -23.48 22.28 25.08
CA VAL A 615 -24.89 22.46 24.76
C VAL A 615 -25.08 22.63 23.26
N THR A 616 -26.14 22.03 22.70
CA THR A 616 -26.46 22.18 21.28
C THR A 616 -27.95 21.99 21.00
N PRO A 617 -28.55 22.76 20.07
CA PRO A 617 -29.94 22.60 19.63
C PRO A 617 -30.07 21.47 18.58
N ARG A 618 -29.41 20.33 18.83
CA ARG A 618 -29.52 19.10 18.03
C ARG A 618 -29.39 17.87 18.92
N VAL A 619 -29.93 16.76 18.46
CA VAL A 619 -29.71 15.45 19.07
C VAL A 619 -28.32 14.94 18.66
N TRP A 620 -27.47 14.61 19.64
CA TRP A 620 -26.21 13.91 19.39
C TRP A 620 -26.44 12.46 18.97
N SER A 621 -25.61 11.97 18.06
CA SER A 621 -25.55 10.55 17.73
C SER A 621 -24.79 9.78 18.82
N GLU A 622 -24.93 8.45 18.85
CA GLU A 622 -24.13 7.61 19.75
C GLU A 622 -22.62 7.77 19.53
N GLN A 623 -22.19 8.04 18.29
CA GLN A 623 -20.79 8.34 17.97
C GLN A 623 -20.34 9.66 18.59
N ASP A 624 -21.17 10.71 18.53
CA ASP A 624 -20.86 12.00 19.18
C ASP A 624 -20.73 11.81 20.70
N ILE A 625 -21.64 11.04 21.31
CA ILE A 625 -21.63 10.74 22.75
C ILE A 625 -20.34 10.00 23.14
N PHE A 626 -19.96 8.99 22.36
CA PHE A 626 -18.73 8.24 22.58
C PHE A 626 -17.48 9.14 22.44
N GLU A 627 -17.37 9.91 21.36
CA GLU A 627 -16.23 10.82 21.16
C GLU A 627 -16.08 11.82 22.30
N LYS A 628 -17.20 12.26 22.91
CA LYS A 628 -17.21 13.16 24.06
C LYS A 628 -16.93 12.49 25.41
N SER A 629 -17.31 11.23 25.59
CA SER A 629 -16.98 10.48 26.81
C SER A 629 -15.52 10.03 26.87
N GLN A 630 -14.79 10.05 25.75
CA GLN A 630 -13.38 9.69 25.68
C GLN A 630 -12.41 10.88 25.80
N ALA A 631 -12.89 12.08 26.15
CA ALA A 631 -12.09 13.32 26.13
C ALA A 631 -10.93 13.40 27.15
N GLU A 632 -10.53 12.30 27.78
CA GLU A 632 -9.29 12.22 28.57
C GLU A 632 -8.22 11.53 27.70
N GLN A 633 -7.09 12.23 27.49
CA GLN A 633 -5.93 11.94 26.62
C GLN A 633 -5.81 12.81 25.36
N ILE A 634 -5.67 14.12 25.55
CA ILE A 634 -4.76 14.91 24.69
C ILE A 634 -3.59 15.32 25.59
N PRO A 635 -2.47 14.56 25.63
CA PRO A 635 -1.23 15.15 26.07
C PRO A 635 -0.87 16.26 25.08
N GLU A 636 -0.56 17.47 25.57
CA GLU A 636 0.23 18.41 24.77
C GLU A 636 1.47 17.67 24.25
N ALA A 637 1.68 17.73 22.94
CA ALA A 637 2.81 17.11 22.25
C ALA A 637 4.06 17.99 22.30
#